data_AF-A0A084GCC3-F1
#
_entry.id   AF-A0A084GCC3-F1
#
_cell.length_a   1.000
_cell.length_b   1.000
_cell.length_c   1.000
_cell.angle_alpha   90.00
_cell.angle_beta   90.00
_cell.angle_gamma   90.00
#
_symmetry.space_group_name_H-M   'P 1'
#
loop_
_entity.id
_entity.type
_entity.pdbx_description
1 polymer ?
#
loop_
_entity_poly.entity_id
_entity_poly.type
_entity_poly.pdbx_seq_one_letter_code
_entity_poly.pdbx_strand_id
1 'polypeptide(L)'
;MSALFCCDDARPYRPQTLQHEAKFRKFLAWAKFPKSSSKAEDSAAVDLVKLGCPFVIQLVRQVNYGPLESKRYFASVEGQSEDFIEIDENDLIQANFQKLNAYKNFRCGAHNKFFEVNVYEKDPVNVHHWRVNLSRPGSTIDL
;
A
#
# COMPACT_ATOMS: atom_id res chain seq x y z
N MET A 1 -9.82 9.95 10.81
CA MET A 1 -10.13 8.79 9.95
C MET A 1 -10.58 9.27 8.58
N SER A 2 -9.98 8.75 7.50
CA SER A 2 -10.44 9.07 6.14
C SER A 2 -10.87 7.80 5.41
N ALA A 3 -12.02 7.88 4.72
CA ALA A 3 -12.57 6.78 3.94
C ALA A 3 -11.57 6.33 2.87
N LEU A 4 -11.51 5.03 2.57
CA LEU A 4 -10.60 4.48 1.55
C LEU A 4 -11.06 4.82 0.13
N PHE A 5 -12.34 4.57 -0.15
CA PHE A 5 -13.04 5.08 -1.34
C PHE A 5 -13.96 6.23 -0.95
N CYS A 6 -14.24 7.13 -1.89
CA CYS A 6 -15.11 8.29 -1.62
C CYS A 6 -16.59 7.90 -1.42
N CYS A 7 -17.01 6.78 -2.01
CA CYS A 7 -18.37 6.22 -1.94
C CYS A 7 -18.34 4.78 -2.48
N ASP A 8 -19.50 4.13 -2.52
CA ASP A 8 -19.73 2.82 -3.15
C ASP A 8 -19.77 2.85 -4.69
N ASP A 9 -19.91 4.03 -5.29
CA ASP A 9 -19.92 4.24 -6.75
C ASP A 9 -18.53 4.18 -7.42
N ALA A 10 -17.47 3.86 -6.67
CA ALA A 10 -16.15 3.63 -7.25
C ALA A 10 -16.15 2.35 -8.10
N ARG A 11 -16.06 2.51 -9.43
CA ARG A 11 -16.15 1.40 -10.39
C ARG A 11 -14.79 1.12 -11.06
N PRO A 12 -14.48 -0.14 -11.41
CA PRO A 12 -13.29 -0.46 -12.18
C PRO A 12 -13.22 0.38 -13.47
N TYR A 13 -12.08 1.02 -13.73
CA TYR A 13 -11.89 1.85 -14.92
C TYR A 13 -11.64 1.00 -16.17
N ARG A 14 -10.94 -0.13 -16.02
CA ARG A 14 -10.78 -1.17 -17.05
C ARG A 14 -10.84 -2.54 -16.38
N PRO A 15 -11.93 -3.31 -16.57
CA PRO A 15 -12.03 -4.64 -16.02
C PRO A 15 -11.15 -5.59 -16.83
N GLN A 16 -9.93 -5.83 -16.34
CA GLN A 16 -9.05 -6.90 -16.81
C GLN A 16 -8.74 -7.82 -15.64
N THR A 17 -8.79 -9.14 -15.88
CA THR A 17 -8.29 -10.12 -14.92
C THR A 17 -6.77 -10.08 -14.97
N LEU A 18 -6.15 -9.78 -13.84
CA LEU A 18 -4.70 -9.63 -13.74
C LEU A 18 -4.05 -10.78 -12.98
N GLN A 19 -2.75 -10.92 -13.15
CA GLN A 19 -1.95 -11.72 -12.22
C GLN A 19 -2.12 -11.12 -10.81
N HIS A 20 -2.36 -11.98 -9.82
CA HIS A 20 -2.70 -11.60 -8.43
C HIS A 20 -4.12 -11.02 -8.19
N GLU A 21 -5.08 -11.31 -9.07
CA GLU A 21 -6.51 -10.96 -8.91
C GLU A 21 -7.07 -11.25 -7.50
N ALA A 22 -6.69 -12.39 -6.90
CA ALA A 22 -7.14 -12.79 -5.57
C ALA A 22 -6.74 -11.77 -4.48
N LYS A 23 -5.54 -11.20 -4.55
CA LYS A 23 -5.05 -10.19 -3.59
C LYS A 23 -5.86 -8.90 -3.70
N PHE A 24 -6.13 -8.45 -4.92
CA PHE A 24 -6.99 -7.30 -5.16
C PHE A 24 -8.41 -7.54 -4.63
N ARG A 25 -9.00 -8.71 -4.89
CA ARG A 25 -10.35 -9.03 -4.41
C ARG A 25 -10.41 -9.06 -2.88
N LYS A 26 -9.42 -9.64 -2.21
CA LYS A 26 -9.33 -9.64 -0.73
C LYS A 26 -9.31 -8.21 -0.19
N PHE A 27 -8.45 -7.36 -0.75
CA PHE A 27 -8.38 -5.96 -0.34
C PHE A 27 -9.67 -5.18 -0.60
N LEU A 28 -10.27 -5.32 -1.79
CA LEU A 28 -11.48 -4.58 -2.15
C LEU A 28 -12.70 -5.01 -1.33
N ALA A 29 -12.77 -6.29 -0.94
CA ALA A 29 -13.81 -6.79 -0.05
C ALA A 29 -13.71 -6.15 1.34
N TRP A 30 -12.49 -6.06 1.88
CA TRP A 30 -12.22 -5.40 3.17
C TRP A 30 -12.39 -3.88 3.09
N ALA A 31 -11.91 -3.25 2.02
CA ALA A 31 -11.91 -1.80 1.82
C ALA A 31 -13.26 -1.25 1.33
N LYS A 32 -14.31 -2.08 1.27
CA LYS A 32 -15.62 -1.67 0.78
C LYS A 32 -16.14 -0.47 1.57
N PHE A 33 -16.59 0.57 0.88
CA PHE A 33 -17.19 1.73 1.51
C PHE A 33 -18.33 1.29 2.46
N PRO A 34 -18.45 1.85 3.69
CA PRO A 34 -17.80 3.07 4.22
C PRO A 34 -16.44 2.86 4.93
N LYS A 35 -15.69 1.79 4.66
CA LYS A 35 -14.42 1.51 5.36
C LYS A 35 -13.51 2.74 5.35
N SER A 36 -13.14 3.13 6.56
CA SER A 36 -12.18 4.18 6.85
C SER A 36 -11.04 3.58 7.63
N SER A 37 -9.85 4.12 7.43
CA SER A 37 -8.70 3.81 8.27
C SER A 37 -8.10 5.11 8.78
N SER A 38 -7.49 5.04 9.95
CA SER A 38 -6.60 6.05 10.48
C SER A 38 -5.35 5.36 10.97
N LYS A 39 -4.21 5.85 10.49
CA LYS A 39 -2.94 5.63 11.17
C LYS A 39 -3.02 6.25 12.57
N ALA A 40 -2.59 5.55 13.63
CA ALA A 40 -2.41 6.23 14.91
C ALA A 40 -1.17 7.12 14.79
N GLU A 41 -1.27 8.36 15.28
CA GLU A 41 -0.23 9.38 15.12
C GLU A 41 1.10 8.97 15.81
N ASP A 42 1.03 8.03 16.76
CA ASP A 42 2.17 7.41 17.47
C ASP A 42 2.30 5.90 17.20
N SER A 43 1.78 5.38 16.09
CA SER A 43 1.98 3.97 15.73
C SER A 43 3.47 3.68 15.57
N ALA A 44 4.05 2.95 16.53
CA ALA A 44 5.39 2.40 16.43
C ALA A 44 5.55 1.63 15.11
N ALA A 45 6.74 1.71 14.51
CA ALA A 45 7.06 1.06 13.24
C ALA A 45 6.58 -0.41 13.25
N VAL A 46 5.81 -0.78 12.23
CA VAL A 46 5.23 -2.12 12.15
C VAL A 46 6.27 -3.06 11.55
N ASP A 47 6.73 -4.01 12.36
CA ASP A 47 7.64 -5.05 11.90
C ASP A 47 6.91 -6.07 11.03
N LEU A 48 6.84 -5.78 9.72
CA LEU A 48 6.17 -6.62 8.72
C LEU A 48 6.76 -8.03 8.63
N VAL A 49 8.04 -8.20 9.02
CA VAL A 49 8.70 -9.50 9.00
C VAL A 49 8.16 -10.37 10.13
N LYS A 50 8.03 -9.82 11.34
CA LYS A 50 7.40 -10.54 12.47
C LYS A 50 5.93 -10.81 12.24
N LEU A 51 5.23 -9.91 11.55
CA LEU A 51 3.82 -10.07 11.22
C LEU A 51 3.57 -11.23 10.23
N GLY A 52 4.61 -11.71 9.53
CA GLY A 52 4.44 -12.71 8.49
C GLY A 52 3.58 -12.22 7.33
N CYS A 53 3.57 -10.91 7.08
CA CYS A 53 2.71 -10.27 6.08
C CYS A 53 3.01 -10.82 4.67
N PRO A 54 2.05 -11.49 4.00
CA PRO A 54 2.31 -12.10 2.69
C PRO A 54 2.41 -11.05 1.58
N PHE A 55 1.59 -10.01 1.62
CA PHE A 55 1.61 -8.92 0.64
C PHE A 55 1.11 -7.60 1.23
N VAL A 56 1.50 -6.49 0.61
CA VAL A 56 1.06 -5.14 0.95
C VAL A 56 0.30 -4.54 -0.23
N ILE A 57 -0.72 -3.74 0.05
CA ILE A 57 -1.48 -2.98 -0.94
C ILE A 57 -1.16 -1.50 -0.79
N GLN A 58 -0.86 -0.83 -1.90
CA GLN A 58 -0.85 0.63 -1.95
C GLN A 58 -2.16 1.11 -2.56
N LEU A 59 -2.83 2.03 -1.87
CA LEU A 59 -3.98 2.76 -2.38
C LEU A 59 -3.57 4.21 -2.66
N VAL A 60 -3.58 4.56 -3.94
CA VAL A 60 -3.37 5.91 -4.45
C VAL A 60 -4.72 6.54 -4.76
N ARG A 61 -4.95 7.75 -4.27
CA ARG A 61 -6.12 8.58 -4.60
C ARG A 61 -5.66 9.84 -5.31
N GLN A 62 -6.33 10.18 -6.39
CA GLN A 62 -6.06 11.35 -7.20
C GLN A 62 -7.38 12.01 -7.61
N VAL A 63 -7.35 13.33 -7.80
CA VAL A 63 -8.38 13.99 -8.61
C VAL A 63 -8.20 13.57 -10.06
N ASN A 64 -9.27 13.28 -10.79
CA ASN A 64 -9.16 12.86 -12.19
C ASN A 64 -8.38 13.90 -13.02
N TYR A 65 -7.29 13.47 -13.67
CA TYR A 65 -6.31 14.34 -14.37
C TYR A 65 -5.72 15.48 -13.52
N GLY A 66 -5.79 15.36 -12.19
CA GLY A 66 -5.38 16.40 -11.24
C GLY A 66 -4.31 15.92 -10.26
N PRO A 67 -4.12 16.64 -9.14
CA PRO A 67 -3.10 16.31 -8.15
C PRO A 67 -3.41 15.02 -7.39
N LEU A 68 -2.35 14.39 -6.89
CA LEU A 68 -2.41 13.28 -5.94
C LEU A 68 -2.95 13.79 -4.59
N GLU A 69 -3.97 13.12 -4.06
CA GLU A 69 -4.56 13.50 -2.76
C GLU A 69 -4.00 12.67 -1.61
N SER A 70 -3.79 11.37 -1.84
CA SER A 70 -3.23 10.49 -0.81
C SER A 70 -2.57 9.28 -1.42
N LYS A 71 -1.55 8.78 -0.72
CA LYS A 71 -0.92 7.49 -0.95
C LYS A 71 -0.84 6.79 0.39
N ARG A 72 -1.49 5.62 0.49
CA ARG A 72 -1.64 4.87 1.74
C ARG A 72 -1.25 3.42 1.52
N TYR A 73 -0.74 2.76 2.54
CA TYR A 73 -0.25 1.39 2.45
C TYR A 73 -0.94 0.50 3.47
N PHE A 74 -1.25 -0.73 3.07
CA PHE A 74 -2.02 -1.67 3.87
C PHE A 74 -1.36 -3.05 3.85
N ALA A 75 -0.81 -3.48 4.97
CA ALA A 75 -0.29 -4.84 5.12
C ALA A 75 -1.45 -5.81 5.33
N SER A 76 -1.43 -6.91 4.58
CA SER A 76 -2.34 -8.03 4.84
C SER A 76 -1.90 -8.77 6.09
N VAL A 77 -2.85 -9.10 6.95
CA VAL A 77 -2.60 -9.82 8.20
C VAL A 77 -3.49 -11.05 8.22
N GLU A 78 -2.92 -12.19 8.57
CA GLU A 78 -3.69 -13.43 8.73
C GLU A 78 -3.93 -13.71 10.22
N GLY A 79 -5.15 -14.15 10.55
CA GLY A 79 -5.51 -14.53 11.92
C GLY A 79 -5.76 -13.39 12.90
N GLN A 80 -5.85 -12.14 12.45
CA GLN A 80 -6.25 -10.99 13.28
C GLN A 80 -7.70 -10.58 13.02
N SER A 81 -8.23 -9.69 13.89
CA SER A 81 -9.59 -9.16 13.79
C SER A 81 -9.81 -8.25 12.57
N GLU A 82 -8.74 -7.61 12.09
CA GLU A 82 -8.74 -6.86 10.83
C GLU A 82 -7.85 -7.56 9.78
N ASP A 83 -8.38 -7.74 8.57
CA ASP A 83 -7.66 -8.39 7.45
C ASP A 83 -6.47 -7.55 6.93
N PHE A 84 -6.49 -6.24 7.19
CA PHE A 84 -5.45 -5.32 6.79
C PHE A 84 -5.21 -4.24 7.84
N ILE A 85 -3.95 -3.86 8.01
CA ILE A 85 -3.50 -2.75 8.86
C ILE A 85 -2.82 -1.68 8.02
N GLU A 86 -3.05 -0.41 8.34
CA GLU A 86 -2.39 0.71 7.67
C GLU A 86 -0.95 0.87 8.19
N ILE A 87 0.00 1.01 7.27
CA ILE A 87 1.45 1.07 7.55
C ILE A 87 2.11 2.22 6.80
N ASP A 88 3.38 2.50 7.12
CA ASP A 88 4.17 3.51 6.43
C ASP A 88 4.97 2.95 5.25
N GLU A 89 5.28 3.85 4.31
CA GLU A 89 6.23 3.55 3.23
C GLU A 89 7.59 3.07 3.77
N ASN A 90 8.02 3.62 4.90
CA ASN A 90 9.27 3.23 5.53
C ASN A 90 9.23 1.77 6.03
N ASP A 91 8.08 1.28 6.50
CA ASP A 91 7.93 -0.12 6.92
C ASP A 91 8.12 -1.07 5.72
N LEU A 92 7.60 -0.70 4.54
CA LEU A 92 7.81 -1.47 3.30
C LEU A 92 9.29 -1.52 2.92
N ILE A 93 9.97 -0.38 2.98
CA ILE A 93 11.41 -0.27 2.63
C ILE A 93 12.24 -1.12 3.59
N GLN A 94 12.00 -1.01 4.90
CA GLN A 94 12.72 -1.78 5.90
C GLN A 94 12.50 -3.29 5.77
N ALA A 95 11.30 -3.72 5.38
CA ALA A 95 10.96 -5.12 5.18
C ALA A 95 11.28 -5.66 3.77
N ASN A 96 11.88 -4.84 2.89
CA ASN A 96 12.27 -5.19 1.52
C ASN A 96 11.09 -5.64 0.63
N PHE A 97 9.97 -4.92 0.72
CA PHE A 97 8.83 -5.10 -0.18
C PHE A 97 9.05 -4.33 -1.48
N GLN A 98 8.76 -4.98 -2.60
CA GLN A 98 8.86 -4.39 -3.94
C GLN A 98 7.50 -4.35 -4.62
N LYS A 99 7.28 -3.28 -5.40
CA LYS A 99 6.07 -3.11 -6.20
C LYS A 99 6.05 -4.16 -7.29
N LEU A 100 5.00 -4.97 -7.32
CA LEU A 100 4.75 -5.90 -8.42
C LEU A 100 4.25 -5.14 -9.64
N ASN A 101 4.47 -5.72 -10.83
CA ASN A 101 3.97 -5.17 -12.09
C ASN A 101 2.48 -5.49 -12.31
N ALA A 102 1.66 -5.27 -11.28
CA ALA A 102 0.22 -5.53 -11.25
C ALA A 102 -0.50 -4.39 -10.51
N TYR A 103 -1.46 -3.76 -11.19
CA TYR A 103 -2.22 -2.63 -10.67
C TYR A 103 -3.67 -2.66 -11.14
N LYS A 104 -4.59 -2.14 -10.33
CA LYS A 104 -6.00 -1.93 -10.69
C LYS A 104 -6.41 -0.49 -10.52
N ASN A 105 -7.20 -0.01 -11.48
CA ASN A 105 -7.69 1.35 -11.48
C ASN A 105 -9.20 1.39 -11.28
N PHE A 106 -9.65 2.34 -10.45
CA PHE A 106 -11.06 2.63 -10.21
C PHE A 106 -11.32 4.11 -10.44
N ARG A 107 -12.52 4.43 -10.91
CA ARG A 107 -12.99 5.81 -11.02
C ARG A 107 -14.30 5.98 -10.29
N CYS A 108 -14.45 7.13 -9.66
CA CYS A 108 -15.74 7.61 -9.18
C CYS A 108 -16.11 8.85 -10.00
N GLY A 109 -17.16 8.74 -10.82
CA GLY A 109 -17.67 9.85 -11.61
C GLY A 109 -18.29 10.94 -10.73
N ALA A 110 -19.04 10.56 -9.70
CA ALA A 110 -19.77 11.48 -8.83
C ALA A 110 -18.84 12.48 -8.09
N HIS A 111 -17.65 12.04 -7.69
CA HIS A 111 -16.69 12.85 -6.94
C HIS A 111 -15.46 13.26 -7.76
N ASN A 112 -15.45 12.95 -9.07
CA ASN A 112 -14.32 13.17 -9.97
C ASN A 112 -12.98 12.63 -9.42
N LYS A 113 -13.01 11.41 -8.84
CA LYS A 113 -11.84 10.76 -8.23
C LYS A 113 -11.36 9.58 -9.05
N PHE A 114 -10.04 9.38 -9.03
CA PHE A 114 -9.36 8.23 -9.57
C PHE A 114 -8.59 7.52 -8.45
N PHE A 115 -8.60 6.20 -8.47
CA PHE A 115 -7.92 5.36 -7.49
C PHE A 115 -7.06 4.34 -8.22
N GLU A 116 -5.82 4.19 -7.79
CA GLU A 116 -4.92 3.13 -8.24
C GLU A 116 -4.60 2.23 -7.04
N VAL A 117 -4.73 0.93 -7.25
CA VAL A 117 -4.44 -0.11 -6.26
C VAL A 117 -3.28 -0.92 -6.79
N ASN A 118 -2.15 -0.90 -6.07
CA ASN A 118 -0.94 -1.65 -6.43
C ASN A 118 -0.65 -2.74 -5.40
N VAL A 119 0.04 -3.79 -5.82
CA VAL A 119 0.50 -4.88 -4.94
C VAL A 119 2.00 -4.78 -4.73
N TYR A 120 2.43 -5.02 -3.50
CA TYR A 120 3.82 -5.19 -3.11
C TYR A 120 4.00 -6.57 -2.47
N GLU A 121 5.12 -7.23 -2.75
CA GLU A 121 5.54 -8.46 -2.08
C GLU A 121 6.99 -8.38 -1.67
N LYS A 122 7.35 -9.17 -0.66
CA LYS A 122 8.73 -9.31 -0.23
C LYS A 122 9.54 -9.94 -1.36
N ASP A 123 10.66 -9.33 -1.72
CA ASP A 123 11.60 -9.92 -2.67
C ASP A 123 12.34 -11.09 -2.00
N PRO A 124 12.18 -12.35 -2.48
CA PRO A 124 12.85 -13.51 -1.91
C PRO A 124 14.34 -13.56 -2.26
N VAL A 125 14.79 -12.86 -3.30
CA VAL A 125 16.16 -12.92 -3.83
C VAL A 125 17.04 -11.86 -3.18
N ASN A 126 16.50 -10.69 -2.88
CA ASN A 126 17.30 -9.55 -2.46
C ASN A 126 17.45 -9.41 -0.93
N VAL A 127 17.86 -10.49 -0.26
CA VAL A 127 18.10 -10.49 1.20
C VAL A 127 19.41 -9.74 1.55
N HIS A 128 20.30 -9.54 0.57
CA HIS A 128 21.67 -9.08 0.78
C HIS A 128 21.95 -7.58 0.49
N HIS A 129 21.12 -6.85 -0.28
CA HIS A 129 21.42 -5.44 -0.62
C HIS A 129 20.77 -4.36 0.24
N TRP A 130 19.95 -4.69 1.25
CA TRP A 130 19.23 -3.65 2.00
C TRP A 130 20.15 -2.64 2.72
N ARG A 131 21.42 -3.01 2.98
CA ARG A 131 22.45 -2.13 3.57
C ARG A 131 23.42 -1.49 2.57
N VAL A 132 23.36 -1.80 1.26
CA VAL A 132 24.39 -1.35 0.31
C VAL A 132 24.12 0.06 -0.23
N ASN A 133 22.88 0.57 -0.15
CA ASN A 133 22.51 1.91 -0.63
C ASN A 133 22.06 2.90 0.46
N LEU A 134 22.30 2.60 1.74
CA LEU A 134 22.39 3.66 2.74
C LEU A 134 23.78 4.26 2.60
N SER A 135 23.87 5.32 1.79
CA SER A 135 25.01 6.24 1.76
C SER A 135 25.46 6.46 3.20
N ARG A 136 26.68 6.01 3.51
CA ARG A 136 27.34 6.34 4.79
C ARG A 136 27.18 7.85 5.01
N PRO A 137 26.82 8.33 6.21
CA PRO A 137 27.09 9.73 6.54
C PRO A 137 28.60 9.92 6.34
N GLY A 138 28.99 10.79 5.42
CA GLY A 138 30.38 11.21 5.29
C GLY A 138 30.77 11.99 6.53
N SER A 139 31.11 11.29 7.62
CA SER A 139 31.70 11.88 8.82
C SER A 139 33.15 11.44 8.92
N THR A 140 33.97 11.88 7.96
CA THR A 140 35.40 12.08 8.18
C THR A 140 35.85 13.21 7.24
N ILE A 141 35.79 14.43 7.75
CA ILE A 141 36.68 15.49 7.27
C ILE A 141 37.86 15.41 8.24
N ASP A 142 39.00 14.92 7.76
CA ASP A 142 40.27 15.07 8.46
C ASP A 142 40.68 16.55 8.39
N LEU A 143 40.96 17.13 9.57
CA LEU A 143 41.70 18.39 9.74
C LEU A 143 43.13 18.06 10.14
#